data_AF-A0AAJ1S593-F1
#
_entry.id   AF-A0AAJ1S593-F1
#
_cell.length_a   1.000
_cell.length_b   1.000
_cell.length_c   1.000
_cell.angle_alpha   90.00
_cell.angle_beta   90.00
_cell.angle_gamma   90.00
#
_symmetry.space_group_name_H-M   'P 1'
#
loop_
_entity.id
_entity.type
_entity.pdbx_description
1 polymer ?
#
loop_
_entity_poly.entity_id
_entity_poly.type
_entity_poly.pdbx_seq_one_letter_code
_entity_poly.pdbx_strand_id
1 'polypeptide(L)'
;MQVAPESLIVASRHLAAIGSELDCAHLRAAVPTTNIASAAGDEVSTAIAGLFGLHAEDFQKASAQAANFHDQFTQALTNGANVYASAEASNASVLSSVAPAADDNPWTFLVQLGALVLTPPIFVALLGFASTLLATYWAAMLFSKIVLGNA
;
A
#
# COMPACT_ATOMS: atom_id res chain seq x y z
N MET A 1 11.87 18.50 2.00
CA MET A 1 10.48 18.14 1.66
C MET A 1 10.05 17.06 2.62
N GLN A 2 9.20 17.36 3.59
CA GLN A 2 8.69 16.39 4.58
C GLN A 2 7.31 15.94 4.09
N VAL A 3 7.10 14.63 3.96
CA VAL A 3 5.80 14.06 3.59
C VAL A 3 5.07 13.68 4.88
N ALA A 4 3.94 14.33 5.15
CA ALA A 4 3.13 14.03 6.31
C ALA A 4 2.34 12.72 6.11
N PRO A 5 2.15 11.89 7.16
CA PRO A 5 1.36 10.66 7.10
C PRO A 5 -0.05 10.88 6.54
N GLU A 6 -0.69 11.99 6.87
CA GLU A 6 -2.04 12.35 6.40
C GLU A 6 -2.08 12.53 4.88
N SER A 7 -1.03 13.09 4.29
CA SER A 7 -0.90 13.25 2.84
C SER A 7 -0.82 11.88 2.15
N LEU A 8 -0.18 10.89 2.77
CA LEU A 8 -0.12 9.52 2.25
C LEU A 8 -1.47 8.80 2.35
N ILE A 9 -2.23 9.02 3.42
CA ILE A 9 -3.61 8.50 3.55
C ILE A 9 -4.53 9.09 2.49
N VAL A 10 -4.41 10.40 2.22
CA VAL A 10 -5.18 11.05 1.14
C VAL A 10 -4.77 10.48 -0.21
N ALA A 11 -3.47 10.34 -0.47
CA ALA A 11 -2.96 9.75 -1.71
C ALA A 11 -3.45 8.31 -1.90
N SER A 12 -3.47 7.47 -0.86
CA SER A 12 -3.95 6.10 -0.98
C SER A 12 -5.45 6.02 -1.31
N ARG A 13 -6.27 6.94 -0.78
CA ARG A 13 -7.68 7.04 -1.18
C ARG A 13 -7.84 7.44 -2.66
N HIS A 14 -7.02 8.37 -3.15
CA HIS A 14 -7.03 8.72 -4.57
C HIS A 14 -6.62 7.54 -5.45
N LEU A 15 -5.60 6.78 -5.04
CA LEU A 15 -5.20 5.57 -5.74
C LEU A 15 -6.32 4.52 -5.76
N ALA A 16 -7.01 4.30 -4.63
CA ALA A 16 -8.16 3.40 -4.58
C ALA A 16 -9.28 3.82 -5.57
N ALA A 17 -9.57 5.12 -5.64
CA ALA A 17 -10.55 5.66 -6.59
C ALA A 17 -10.13 5.44 -8.05
N ILE A 18 -8.85 5.71 -8.38
CA ILE A 18 -8.29 5.46 -9.72
C ILE A 18 -8.38 3.97 -10.08
N GLY A 19 -8.04 3.08 -9.16
CA GLY A 19 -8.13 1.63 -9.37
C GLY A 19 -9.55 1.18 -9.69
N SER A 20 -10.54 1.70 -8.95
CA SER A 20 -11.96 1.41 -9.21
C SER A 20 -12.44 1.95 -10.56
N GLU A 21 -12.02 3.14 -10.96
CA GLU A 21 -12.37 3.71 -12.26
C GLU A 21 -11.73 2.92 -13.42
N LEU A 22 -10.49 2.48 -13.22
CA LEU A 22 -9.77 1.66 -14.19
C LEU A 22 -10.40 0.29 -14.36
N ASP A 23 -10.84 -0.36 -13.29
CA ASP A 23 -11.55 -1.64 -13.35
C ASP A 23 -12.87 -1.51 -14.13
N CYS A 24 -13.64 -0.47 -13.86
CA CYS A 24 -14.85 -0.15 -14.63
C CYS A 24 -14.54 0.08 -16.12
N ALA A 25 -13.45 0.79 -16.43
CA ALA A 25 -13.01 1.00 -17.81
C ALA A 25 -12.61 -0.31 -18.50
N HIS A 26 -11.88 -1.19 -17.81
CA HIS A 26 -11.51 -2.51 -18.33
C HIS A 26 -12.73 -3.39 -18.61
N LEU A 27 -13.69 -3.44 -17.68
CA LEU A 27 -14.94 -4.18 -17.86
C LEU A 27 -15.77 -3.65 -19.04
N ARG A 28 -15.86 -2.33 -19.19
CA ARG A 28 -16.54 -1.69 -20.33
C ARG A 28 -15.85 -1.98 -21.67
N ALA A 29 -14.52 -2.05 -21.66
CA ALA A 29 -13.74 -2.33 -22.85
C ALA A 29 -13.73 -3.81 -23.24
N ALA A 30 -13.91 -4.73 -22.29
CA ALA A 30 -13.73 -6.17 -22.51
C ALA A 30 -14.55 -6.73 -23.68
N VAL A 31 -15.88 -6.59 -23.64
CA VAL A 31 -16.76 -7.13 -24.69
C VAL A 31 -16.50 -6.51 -26.07
N PRO A 32 -16.44 -5.18 -26.24
CA PRO A 32 -16.25 -4.58 -27.57
C PRO A 32 -14.86 -4.84 -28.16
N THR A 33 -13.83 -5.14 -27.35
CA THR A 33 -12.48 -5.43 -27.88
C THR A 33 -12.21 -6.91 -28.11
N THR A 34 -12.88 -7.81 -27.39
CA THR A 34 -12.75 -9.26 -27.65
C THR A 34 -13.64 -9.73 -28.80
N ASN A 35 -14.79 -9.09 -29.01
CA ASN A 35 -15.76 -9.45 -30.04
C ASN A 35 -15.70 -8.53 -31.26
N ILE A 36 -14.51 -8.33 -31.82
CA ILE A 36 -14.33 -7.53 -33.03
C ILE A 36 -14.89 -8.30 -34.24
N ALA A 37 -15.81 -7.65 -34.97
CA ALA A 37 -16.32 -8.19 -36.22
C ALA A 37 -15.27 -8.10 -37.33
N SER A 38 -15.24 -9.09 -38.21
CA SER A 38 -14.42 -9.03 -39.42
C SER A 38 -14.84 -7.83 -40.29
N ALA A 39 -13.85 -7.11 -40.83
CA ALA A 39 -14.10 -5.98 -41.72
C ALA A 39 -14.76 -6.38 -43.06
N ALA A 40 -14.52 -7.63 -43.51
CA ALA A 40 -15.10 -8.22 -44.71
C ALA A 40 -15.24 -9.75 -44.57
N GLY A 41 -15.90 -10.41 -45.53
CA GLY A 41 -16.15 -11.86 -45.48
C GLY A 41 -14.94 -12.75 -45.83
N ASP A 42 -13.77 -12.17 -46.04
CA ASP A 42 -12.56 -12.91 -46.40
C ASP A 42 -11.81 -13.48 -45.19
N GLU A 43 -10.98 -14.48 -45.46
CA GLU A 43 -10.20 -15.19 -44.44
C GLU A 43 -9.16 -14.28 -43.76
N VAL A 44 -8.61 -13.29 -44.46
CA VAL A 44 -7.59 -12.38 -43.91
C VAL A 44 -8.23 -11.43 -42.90
N SER A 45 -9.36 -10.80 -43.26
CA SER A 45 -10.12 -9.95 -42.35
C SER A 45 -10.60 -10.72 -41.11
N THR A 46 -11.02 -11.98 -41.30
CA THR A 46 -11.44 -12.87 -40.21
C THR A 46 -10.26 -13.20 -39.29
N ALA A 47 -9.09 -13.53 -39.86
CA ALA A 47 -7.88 -13.81 -39.09
C ALA A 47 -7.37 -12.58 -38.32
N ILE A 48 -7.44 -11.39 -38.91
CA ILE A 48 -7.05 -10.13 -38.25
C ILE A 48 -8.00 -9.83 -37.08
N ALA A 49 -9.32 -9.96 -37.27
CA ALA A 49 -10.28 -9.79 -36.18
C ALA A 49 -10.03 -10.77 -35.04
N GLY A 50 -9.73 -12.04 -35.36
CA GLY A 50 -9.33 -13.05 -34.38
C GLY A 50 -8.05 -12.70 -33.63
N LEU A 51 -7.02 -12.18 -34.31
CA LEU A 51 -5.77 -11.74 -33.68
C LEU A 51 -6.02 -10.63 -32.65
N PHE A 52 -6.82 -9.62 -33.00
CA PHE A 52 -7.14 -8.54 -32.05
C PHE A 52 -8.00 -9.03 -30.89
N GLY A 53 -8.94 -9.95 -31.12
CA GLY A 53 -9.73 -10.57 -30.06
C GLY A 53 -8.85 -11.31 -29.05
N LEU A 54 -7.91 -12.13 -29.53
CA LEU A 54 -6.94 -12.82 -28.67
C LEU A 54 -6.03 -11.84 -27.91
N HIS A 55 -5.55 -10.79 -28.58
CA HIS A 55 -4.78 -9.75 -27.91
C HIS A 55 -5.58 -9.04 -26.81
N ALA A 56 -6.86 -8.77 -27.04
CA ALA A 56 -7.75 -8.20 -26.05
C ALA A 56 -7.96 -9.14 -24.85
N GLU A 57 -8.11 -10.45 -25.06
CA GLU A 57 -8.19 -11.42 -23.96
C GLU A 57 -6.93 -11.42 -23.10
N ASP A 58 -5.75 -11.41 -23.71
CA ASP A 58 -4.48 -11.37 -22.99
C ASP A 58 -4.28 -10.02 -22.28
N PHE A 59 -4.71 -8.92 -22.89
CA PHE A 59 -4.74 -7.62 -22.23
C PHE A 59 -5.64 -7.65 -20.98
N GLN A 60 -6.84 -8.24 -21.05
CA GLN A 60 -7.73 -8.33 -19.88
C GLN A 60 -7.13 -9.18 -18.75
N LYS A 61 -6.43 -10.28 -19.07
CA LYS A 61 -5.69 -11.07 -18.08
C LYS A 61 -4.59 -10.26 -17.42
N ALA A 62 -3.82 -9.49 -18.20
CA ALA A 62 -2.76 -8.63 -17.68
C ALA A 62 -3.33 -7.49 -16.82
N SER A 63 -4.43 -6.88 -17.23
CA SER A 63 -5.15 -5.87 -16.45
C SER A 63 -5.63 -6.39 -15.10
N ALA A 64 -6.14 -7.62 -15.04
CA ALA A 64 -6.52 -8.24 -13.76
C ALA A 64 -5.32 -8.44 -12.82
N GLN A 65 -4.15 -8.81 -13.36
CA GLN A 65 -2.92 -8.90 -12.56
C GLN A 65 -2.47 -7.52 -12.06
N ALA A 66 -2.56 -6.50 -12.91
CA ALA A 66 -2.24 -5.12 -12.54
C ALA A 66 -3.18 -4.58 -11.46
N ALA A 67 -4.48 -4.89 -11.53
CA ALA A 67 -5.45 -4.51 -10.51
C ALA A 67 -5.11 -5.12 -9.14
N ASN A 68 -4.80 -6.42 -9.09
CA ASN A 68 -4.37 -7.07 -7.85
C ASN A 68 -3.10 -6.43 -7.25
N PHE A 69 -2.12 -6.09 -8.09
CA PHE A 69 -0.93 -5.38 -7.64
C PHE A 69 -1.27 -3.99 -7.09
N HIS A 70 -2.12 -3.23 -7.80
CA HIS A 70 -2.56 -1.90 -7.39
C HIS A 70 -3.25 -1.90 -6.03
N ASP A 71 -4.10 -2.90 -5.76
CA ASP A 71 -4.76 -3.07 -4.47
C ASP A 71 -3.75 -3.33 -3.34
N GLN A 72 -2.80 -4.24 -3.57
CA GLN A 72 -1.74 -4.53 -2.60
C GLN A 72 -0.86 -3.31 -2.34
N PHE A 73 -0.50 -2.56 -3.38
CA PHE A 73 0.26 -1.34 -3.27
C PHE A 73 -0.48 -0.27 -2.45
N THR A 74 -1.77 -0.05 -2.75
CA THR A 74 -2.61 0.93 -2.05
C THR A 74 -2.81 0.56 -0.58
N GLN A 75 -2.96 -0.74 -0.29
CA GLN A 75 -3.03 -1.25 1.08
C GLN A 75 -1.71 -1.05 1.83
N ALA A 76 -0.58 -1.39 1.21
CA ALA A 76 0.74 -1.20 1.81
C ALA A 76 1.02 0.27 2.11
N LEU A 77 0.66 1.17 1.19
CA LEU A 77 0.80 2.62 1.38
C LEU A 77 -0.03 3.12 2.57
N THR A 78 -1.29 2.70 2.66
CA THR A 78 -2.18 3.07 3.77
C THR A 78 -1.66 2.56 5.11
N ASN A 79 -1.20 1.31 5.15
CA ASN A 79 -0.63 0.71 6.36
C ASN A 79 0.64 1.44 6.79
N GLY A 80 1.54 1.73 5.85
CA GLY A 80 2.76 2.51 6.12
C GLY A 80 2.44 3.89 6.69
N ALA A 81 1.47 4.60 6.10
CA ALA A 81 1.05 5.91 6.59
C ALA A 81 0.50 5.85 8.03
N ASN A 82 -0.38 4.88 8.33
CA ASN A 82 -0.92 4.70 9.68
C ASN A 82 0.18 4.37 10.70
N VAL A 83 1.15 3.56 10.30
CA VAL A 83 2.29 3.20 11.14
C VAL A 83 3.13 4.45 11.47
N TYR A 84 3.44 5.31 10.49
CA TYR A 84 4.12 6.58 10.77
C TYR A 84 3.30 7.53 11.64
N ALA A 85 2.00 7.69 11.37
CA ALA A 85 1.11 8.51 12.19
C ALA A 85 1.08 8.02 13.65
N SER A 86 1.04 6.70 13.86
CA SER A 86 1.05 6.12 15.21
C SER A 86 2.37 6.37 15.95
N ALA A 87 3.50 6.32 15.23
CA ALA A 87 4.81 6.62 15.78
C ALA A 87 4.93 8.11 16.17
N GLU A 88 4.45 9.02 15.33
CA GLU A 88 4.41 10.45 15.63
C GLU A 88 3.51 10.75 16.84
N ALA A 89 2.32 10.15 16.92
CA ALA A 89 1.43 10.30 18.07
C ALA A 89 2.05 9.77 19.37
N SER A 90 2.71 8.60 19.31
CA SER A 90 3.44 8.04 20.45
C SER A 90 4.55 8.99 20.91
N ASN A 91 5.39 9.47 19.99
CA ASN A 91 6.47 10.40 20.31
C ASN A 91 5.93 11.73 20.89
N ALA A 92 4.83 12.25 20.35
CA ALA A 92 4.18 13.46 20.85
C ALA A 92 3.61 13.29 22.26
N SER A 93 2.93 12.16 22.54
CA SER A 93 2.40 11.86 23.88
C SER A 93 3.51 11.74 24.93
N VAL A 94 4.60 11.07 24.55
CA VAL A 94 5.80 10.89 25.35
C VAL A 94 6.44 12.25 25.66
N LEU A 95 6.62 13.11 24.65
CA LEU A 95 7.19 14.44 24.84
C LEU A 95 6.28 15.36 25.68
N SER A 96 4.96 15.25 25.51
CA SER A 96 3.98 16.02 26.29
C SER A 96 3.98 15.63 27.77
N SER A 97 4.26 14.35 28.08
CA SER A 97 4.32 13.85 29.47
C SER A 97 5.52 14.37 30.27
N VAL A 98 6.54 14.90 29.58
CA VAL A 98 7.76 15.45 30.18
C VAL A 98 7.93 16.94 29.89
N ALA A 99 6.92 17.60 29.33
CA ALA A 99 6.97 19.04 29.09
C ALA A 99 7.12 19.77 30.45
N PRO A 100 8.11 20.68 30.59
CA PRO A 100 8.34 21.37 31.85
C PRO A 100 7.15 22.27 32.17
N ALA A 101 6.72 22.32 33.44
CA ALA A 101 5.84 23.40 33.89
C ALA A 101 6.58 24.74 33.74
N ALA A 102 5.85 25.85 33.62
CA ALA A 102 6.42 27.19 33.34
C ALA A 102 7.45 27.67 34.39
N ASP A 103 7.55 26.95 35.50
CA ASP A 103 8.28 27.24 36.72
C ASP A 103 9.30 26.12 37.10
N ASP A 104 9.49 25.11 36.24
CA ASP A 104 10.40 23.98 36.49
C ASP A 104 11.89 24.24 36.16
N ASN A 105 12.77 23.53 36.87
CA ASN A 105 14.22 23.59 36.66
C ASN A 105 14.62 22.97 35.29
N PRO A 106 15.40 23.67 34.44
CA PRO A 106 15.83 23.12 33.14
C PRO A 106 16.66 21.82 33.26
N TRP A 107 17.32 21.57 34.39
CA TRP A 107 18.02 20.31 34.65
C TRP A 107 17.07 19.13 34.92
N THR A 108 15.90 19.35 35.53
CA THR A 108 14.94 18.25 35.76
C THR A 108 14.31 17.78 34.46
N PHE A 109 14.06 18.70 33.52
CA PHE A 109 13.63 18.37 32.16
C PHE A 109 14.61 17.44 31.43
N LEU A 110 15.91 17.75 31.47
CA LEU A 110 16.93 16.91 30.81
C LEU A 110 17.03 15.51 31.44
N VAL A 111 16.86 15.42 32.76
CA VAL A 111 16.83 14.13 33.48
C VAL A 111 15.57 13.32 33.13
N GLN A 112 14.40 13.97 33.05
CA GLN A 112 13.14 13.31 32.64
C GLN A 112 13.18 12.83 31.19
N LEU A 113 13.78 13.60 30.28
CA LEU A 113 14.02 13.15 28.90
C LEU A 113 14.95 11.93 28.85
N GLY A 114 16.04 11.93 29.62
CA GLY A 114 16.94 10.79 29.72
C GLY A 114 16.28 9.54 30.29
N ALA A 115 15.43 9.70 31.31
CA ALA A 115 14.66 8.61 31.90
C ALA A 115 13.64 8.00 30.91
N LEU A 116 13.09 8.80 30.00
CA LEU A 116 12.08 8.38 29.02
C LEU A 116 12.61 7.31 28.05
N VAL A 117 13.87 7.44 27.61
CA VAL A 117 14.58 6.45 26.78
C VAL A 117 14.71 5.08 27.50
N LEU A 118 14.68 5.08 28.83
CA LEU A 118 14.79 3.89 29.68
C LEU A 118 13.41 3.33 30.13
N THR A 119 12.29 3.97 29.76
CA THR A 119 10.96 3.54 30.23
C THR A 119 10.25 2.56 29.28
N PRO A 120 9.36 1.68 29.81
CA PRO A 120 8.66 0.65 29.04
C PRO A 120 7.83 1.10 27.81
N PRO A 121 7.12 2.25 27.80
CA PRO A 121 6.18 2.55 26.70
C PRO A 121 6.86 2.77 25.35
N ILE A 122 8.07 3.35 25.31
CA ILE A 122 8.86 3.45 24.07
C ILE A 122 9.32 2.07 23.61
N PHE A 123 9.76 1.22 24.54
CA PHE A 123 10.17 -0.14 24.25
C PHE A 123 9.00 -0.97 23.69
N VAL A 124 7.80 -0.86 24.28
CA VAL A 124 6.58 -1.54 23.81
C VAL A 124 6.14 -1.02 22.44
N ALA A 125 6.20 0.29 22.19
CA ALA A 125 5.89 0.86 20.89
C ALA A 125 6.85 0.37 19.78
N LEU A 126 8.15 0.34 20.07
CA LEU A 126 9.17 -0.21 19.17
C LEU A 126 9.00 -1.72 18.96
N LEU A 127 8.64 -2.46 20.02
CA LEU A 127 8.45 -3.91 19.96
C LEU A 127 7.18 -4.28 19.19
N GLY A 128 6.11 -3.47 19.30
CA GLY A 128 4.91 -3.58 18.48
C GLY A 128 5.20 -3.35 16.99
N PHE A 129 6.02 -2.34 16.68
CA PHE A 129 6.49 -2.07 15.32
C PHE A 129 7.38 -3.19 14.77
N ALA A 130 8.31 -3.71 15.58
CA ALA A 130 9.13 -4.86 15.21
C ALA A 130 8.30 -6.13 14.98
N SER A 131 7.24 -6.33 15.78
CA SER A 131 6.33 -7.46 15.66
C SER A 131 5.53 -7.43 14.35
N THR A 132 5.01 -6.27 13.94
CA THR A 132 4.29 -6.14 12.66
C THR A 132 5.20 -6.30 11.46
N LEU A 133 6.43 -5.78 11.49
CA LEU A 133 7.44 -6.02 10.46
C LEU A 133 7.81 -7.49 10.33
N LEU A 134 7.95 -8.19 11.46
CA LEU A 134 8.24 -9.61 11.46
C LEU A 134 7.06 -10.41 10.88
N ALA A 135 5.82 -10.07 11.25
CA ALA A 135 4.63 -10.73 10.74
C ALA A 135 4.46 -10.57 9.21
N THR A 136 4.70 -9.36 8.67
CA THR A 136 4.63 -9.13 7.22
C THR A 136 5.77 -9.80 6.48
N TYR A 137 6.98 -9.82 7.05
CA TYR A 137 8.12 -10.55 6.49
C TYR A 137 7.83 -12.04 6.38
N TRP A 138 7.30 -12.67 7.43
CA TRP A 138 6.93 -14.08 7.40
C TRP A 138 5.78 -14.36 6.44
N ALA A 139 4.77 -13.50 6.37
CA ALA A 139 3.66 -13.66 5.42
C ALA A 139 4.16 -13.61 3.97
N ALA A 140 5.07 -12.68 3.64
CA ALA A 140 5.69 -12.58 2.32
C ALA A 140 6.57 -13.79 2.00
N MET A 141 7.36 -14.28 2.96
CA MET A 141 8.21 -15.45 2.77
C MET A 141 7.38 -16.73 2.60
N LEU A 142 6.31 -16.89 3.38
CA LEU A 142 5.39 -18.02 3.30
C LEU A 142 4.67 -18.04 1.94
N PHE A 143 4.15 -16.88 1.51
CA PHE A 143 3.53 -16.73 0.20
C PHE A 143 4.51 -17.08 -0.93
N SER A 144 5.75 -16.61 -0.85
CA SER A 144 6.80 -16.98 -1.80
C SER A 144 7.08 -18.48 -1.83
N LYS A 145 7.11 -19.15 -0.67
CA LYS A 145 7.35 -20.60 -0.60
C LYS A 145 6.19 -21.43 -1.17
N ILE A 146 4.95 -21.00 -0.94
CA ILE A 146 3.74 -21.70 -1.37
C ILE A 146 3.48 -21.47 -2.87
N VAL A 147 3.63 -20.24 -3.34
CA VAL A 147 3.25 -19.85 -4.71
C VAL A 147 4.40 -20.03 -5.70
N LEU A 148 5.63 -19.72 -5.32
CA LEU A 148 6.78 -19.80 -6.24
C LEU A 148 7.57 -21.13 -6.13
N GLY A 149 7.21 -22.04 -5.22
CA GLY A 149 7.75 -23.40 -5.20
C GLY A 149 9.28 -23.44 -5.29
N ASN A 150 9.97 -22.79 -4.37
CA ASN A 150 11.41 -22.92 -4.03
C ASN A 150 12.32 -23.43 -5.19
N ALA A 151 12.76 -22.53 -6.07
CA ALA A 151 14.03 -22.69 -6.79
C ALA A 151 15.22 -22.56 -5.83
#